data_AF-A0A439RDQ5-F1
#
_entry.id   AF-A0A439RDQ5-F1
#
_cell.length_a   1.000
_cell.length_b   1.000
_cell.length_c   1.000
_cell.angle_alpha   90.00
_cell.angle_beta   90.00
_cell.angle_gamma   90.00
#
_symmetry.space_group_name_H-M   'P 1'
#
loop_
_entity.id
_entity.type
_entity.pdbx_description
1 polymer ?
#
loop_
_entity_poly.entity_id
_entity_poly.type
_entity_poly.pdbx_seq_one_letter_code
_entity_poly.pdbx_strand_id
1 'polypeptide(L)' 'VRAAIIERLMCDLEADVPTICAAHEIEPARFLDSVERLVTLAEEGIVDVENGFIRVRPEHRFVVRAVAAAFDAFLANR' A
#
# COMPACT_ATOMS: atom_id res chain seq x y z
N VAL A 1 7.78 -5.88 -7.31
CA VAL A 1 7.14 -4.75 -6.57
C VAL A 1 5.75 -5.05 -6.08
N ARG A 2 4.71 -5.11 -6.92
CA ARG A 2 3.31 -5.20 -6.46
C ARG A 2 3.03 -6.38 -5.51
N ALA A 3 3.39 -7.59 -5.92
CA ALA A 3 3.22 -8.77 -5.08
C ALA A 3 3.98 -8.65 -3.74
N ALA A 4 5.17 -8.03 -3.75
CA ALA A 4 5.96 -7.79 -2.55
C ALA A 4 5.29 -6.77 -1.60
N ILE A 5 4.67 -5.70 -2.11
CA ILE A 5 3.89 -4.76 -1.28
C ILE A 5 2.71 -5.49 -0.64
N ILE A 6 1.97 -6.28 -1.42
CA ILE A 6 0.81 -7.04 -0.93
C ILE A 6 1.22 -8.07 0.11
N GLU A 7 2.29 -8.81 -0.14
CA GLU A 7 2.84 -9.78 0.81
C GLU A 7 3.18 -9.10 2.15
N ARG A 8 3.90 -7.97 2.11
CA ARG A 8 4.26 -7.20 3.31
C ARG A 8 3.05 -6.71 4.08
N LEU A 9 2.05 -6.14 3.38
CA LEU A 9 0.80 -5.76 4.03
C LEU A 9 0.07 -6.96 4.65
N MET A 10 0.04 -8.11 3.97
CA MET A 10 -0.67 -9.31 4.45
C MET A 10 0.02 -10.01 5.62
N CYS A 11 1.36 -10.01 5.64
CA CYS A 11 2.16 -10.70 6.66
C CYS A 11 2.49 -9.78 7.84
N ASP A 12 2.88 -8.55 7.56
CA ASP A 12 3.49 -7.62 8.51
C ASP A 12 2.53 -6.47 8.89
N LEU A 13 1.37 -6.34 8.20
CA LEU A 13 0.44 -5.19 8.29
C LEU A 13 1.07 -3.85 7.89
N GLU A 14 2.25 -3.88 7.29
CA GLU A 14 2.98 -2.69 6.88
C GLU A 14 3.81 -2.94 5.62
N ALA A 15 4.11 -1.88 4.88
CA ALA A 15 4.96 -1.94 3.69
C ALA A 15 5.70 -0.62 3.48
N ASP A 16 7.03 -0.71 3.35
CA ASP A 16 7.87 0.39 2.87
C ASP A 16 7.88 0.36 1.33
N VAL A 17 6.97 1.12 0.73
CA VAL A 17 6.82 1.15 -0.74
C VAL A 17 8.09 1.68 -1.43
N PRO A 18 8.72 2.79 -0.98
CA PRO A 18 10.00 3.24 -1.54
C PRO A 18 11.10 2.17 -1.53
N THR A 19 11.31 1.50 -0.40
CA THR A 19 12.35 0.46 -0.29
C THR A 19 12.06 -0.73 -1.19
N ILE A 20 10.81 -1.19 -1.24
CA ILE A 20 10.40 -2.28 -2.13
C ILE A 20 10.60 -1.88 -3.59
N CYS A 21 10.21 -0.65 -3.98
CA CYS A 21 10.37 -0.17 -5.34
C CYS A 21 11.85 -0.06 -5.74
N ALA A 22 12.70 0.47 -4.85
CA ALA A 22 14.15 0.59 -5.07
C ALA A 22 14.81 -0.78 -5.28
N ALA A 23 14.44 -1.79 -4.48
CA ALA A 23 14.94 -3.17 -4.62
C ALA A 23 14.59 -3.83 -5.97
N HIS A 24 13.65 -3.25 -6.71
CA HIS A 24 13.20 -3.73 -8.01
C HIS A 24 13.46 -2.72 -9.14
N GLU A 25 14.21 -1.65 -8.89
CA GLU A 25 14.53 -0.60 -9.87
C GLU A 25 13.28 0.07 -10.48
N ILE A 26 12.21 0.22 -9.68
CA ILE A 26 10.97 0.90 -10.09
C ILE A 26 10.84 2.25 -9.38
N GLU A 27 10.35 3.25 -10.09
CA GLU A 27 10.01 4.56 -9.54
C GLU A 27 8.80 4.48 -8.58
N PRO A 28 8.95 4.80 -7.28
CA PRO A 28 7.88 4.73 -6.29
C PRO A 28 6.69 5.64 -6.57
N ALA A 29 6.90 6.79 -7.23
CA ALA A 29 5.85 7.76 -7.54
C ALA A 29 4.67 7.13 -8.32
N ARG A 30 4.94 6.08 -9.11
CA ARG A 30 3.90 5.33 -9.85
C ARG A 30 2.89 4.60 -8.95
N PHE A 31 3.25 4.36 -7.68
CA PHE A 31 2.37 3.71 -6.69
C PHE A 31 1.84 4.70 -5.66
N LEU A 32 2.56 5.77 -5.36
CA LEU A 32 2.17 6.71 -4.31
C LEU A 32 1.25 7.82 -4.83
N ASP A 33 1.52 8.40 -6.01
CA ASP A 33 0.71 9.50 -6.55
C ASP A 33 -0.66 9.07 -7.05
N SER A 34 -0.87 7.76 -7.15
CA SER A 34 -1.93 7.23 -7.98
C SER A 34 -2.97 6.40 -7.23
N VAL A 35 -2.73 6.06 -5.96
CA VAL A 35 -3.69 5.30 -5.16
C VAL A 35 -4.58 6.29 -4.42
N GLU A 36 -5.52 6.92 -5.13
CA GLU A 36 -6.60 7.76 -4.54
C GLU A 36 -7.31 7.03 -3.39
N ARG A 37 -7.48 5.71 -3.56
CA ARG A 37 -8.02 4.82 -2.53
C ARG A 37 -7.19 4.77 -1.24
N LEU A 38 -5.87 4.98 -1.31
CA LEU A 38 -4.98 4.99 -0.14
C LEU A 38 -5.20 6.26 0.67
N VAL A 39 -5.44 7.40 -0.01
CA VAL A 39 -5.80 8.65 0.65
C VAL A 39 -7.13 8.48 1.38
N THR A 40 -8.16 7.92 0.73
CA THR A 40 -9.45 7.65 1.40
C THR A 40 -9.29 6.73 2.62
N LEU A 41 -8.51 5.65 2.49
CA LEU A 41 -8.25 4.74 3.62
C LEU A 41 -7.48 5.43 4.75
N ALA A 42 -6.61 6.39 4.44
CA ALA A 42 -5.92 7.18 5.44
C ALA A 42 -6.85 8.19 6.13
N GLU A 43 -7.73 8.86 5.37
CA GLU A 43 -8.76 9.75 5.90
C GLU A 43 -9.76 9.02 6.82
N GLU A 44 -10.09 7.77 6.49
CA GLU A 44 -10.91 6.88 7.32
C GLU A 44 -10.16 6.33 8.55
N GLY A 45 -8.86 6.61 8.68
CA GLY A 45 -8.02 6.13 9.78
C GLY A 45 -7.70 4.64 9.73
N ILE A 46 -7.90 4.00 8.58
CA ILE A 46 -7.65 2.56 8.38
C ILE A 46 -6.14 2.29 8.21
N VAL A 47 -5.44 3.21 7.54
CA VAL A 47 -4.00 3.15 7.33
C VAL A 47 -3.33 4.43 7.78
N ASP A 48 -2.11 4.31 8.28
CA ASP A 48 -1.16 5.42 8.40
C ASP A 48 -0.26 5.41 7.17
N VAL A 49 -0.04 6.58 6.57
CA VAL A 49 0.89 6.75 5.44
C VAL A 49 1.89 7.84 5.80
N GLU A 50 3.17 7.50 5.83
CA GLU A 50 4.26 8.43 6.13
C GLU A 50 5.44 8.19 5.19
N ASN A 51 5.80 9.17 4.37
CA ASN A 51 6.92 9.07 3.42
C ASN A 51 6.88 7.81 2.51
N GLY A 52 5.69 7.32 2.17
CA GLY A 52 5.51 6.09 1.38
C GLY A 52 5.59 4.80 2.18
N PHE A 53 5.81 4.88 3.50
CA PHE A 53 5.58 3.79 4.43
C PHE A 53 4.09 3.69 4.74
N ILE A 54 3.53 2.51 4.62
CA ILE A 54 2.10 2.27 4.78
C ILE A 54 1.91 1.27 5.90
N ARG A 55 1.08 1.59 6.89
CA ARG A 55 0.78 0.70 8.01
C ARG A 55 -0.72 0.60 8.23
N VAL A 56 -1.27 -0.60 8.19
CA VAL A 56 -2.65 -0.87 8.56
C VAL A 56 -2.75 -0.76 10.07
N ARG A 57 -3.71 0.03 10.56
CA ARG A 57 -3.87 0.16 12.00
C ARG A 57 -4.32 -1.17 12.63
N PRO A 58 -3.80 -1.56 13.80
CA PRO A 58 -4.09 -2.85 14.42
C PRO A 58 -5.59 -3.14 14.63
N GLU A 59 -6.37 -2.11 14.96
CA GLU A 59 -7.83 -2.12 15.11
C GLU A 59 -8.55 -2.45 13.80
N HIS A 60 -7.92 -2.20 12.66
CA HIS A 60 -8.44 -2.42 11.30
C HIS A 60 -7.76 -3.60 10.58
N ARG A 61 -6.99 -4.45 11.28
CA ARG A 61 -6.28 -5.59 10.65
C ARG A 61 -7.16 -6.52 9.82
N PHE A 62 -8.46 -6.61 10.12
CA PHE A 62 -9.40 -7.45 9.39
C PHE A 62 -9.70 -6.96 7.96
N VAL A 63 -9.43 -5.68 7.66
CA VAL A 63 -9.57 -5.11 6.31
C VAL A 63 -8.27 -5.12 5.51
N VAL A 64 -7.19 -5.74 6.02
CA VAL A 64 -5.88 -5.80 5.33
C VAL A 64 -5.99 -6.30 3.89
N ARG A 65 -6.88 -7.27 3.62
CA ARG A 65 -7.14 -7.77 2.26
C ARG A 65 -7.72 -6.71 1.34
N ALA A 66 -8.58 -5.82 1.85
CA ALA A 66 -9.14 -4.71 1.09
C ALA A 66 -8.09 -3.62 0.82
N VAL A 67 -7.21 -3.35 1.79
CA VAL A 67 -6.05 -2.46 1.62
C VAL A 67 -5.11 -3.03 0.56
N ALA A 68 -4.74 -4.30 0.65
CA ALA A 68 -3.90 -4.98 -0.34
C ALA A 68 -4.52 -4.96 -1.75
N ALA A 69 -5.84 -5.12 -1.86
CA ALA A 69 -6.56 -5.04 -3.14
C ALA A 69 -6.52 -3.64 -3.78
N ALA A 70 -6.28 -2.57 -3.01
CA ALA A 70 -6.06 -1.23 -3.58
C ALA A 70 -4.78 -1.20 -4.44
N PHE A 71 -3.75 -1.95 -4.05
CA PHE A 71 -2.53 -2.15 -4.84
C PHE A 71 -2.72 -3.14 -6.01
N ASP A 72 -3.82 -3.90 -6.00
CA ASP A 72 -4.24 -4.76 -7.12
C ASP A 72 -4.94 -4.00 -8.22
N ALA A 73 -6.03 -3.33 -7.84
CA ALA A 73 -6.93 -2.65 -8.76
C ALA A 73 -6.29 -1.48 -9.49
N PHE A 74 -5.25 -0.87 -8.90
CA PHE A 74 -4.58 0.30 -9.43
C PHE A 74 -3.94 0.10 -10.82
N LEU A 75 -3.71 -1.15 -11.26
CA LEU A 75 -3.12 -1.45 -12.57
C LEU A 75 -4.06 -2.12 -13.59
N ALA A 76 -5.32 -2.40 -13.25
CA ALA A 76 -6.29 -2.87 -14.25
C ALA A 76 -6.74 -1.76 -15.22
N ASN A 77 -6.37 -0.50 -14.93
CA ASN A 77 -6.74 0.67 -15.70
C ASN A 77 -5.49 1.41 -16.22
N ARG A 78 -4.58 0.69 -16.90
CA ARG A 78 -3.73 1.26 -17.96
C ARG A 78 -3.01 0.21 -18.79
#